data_AF-A0A3S1B0L1-F1
#
_entry.id   AF-A0A3S1B0L1-F1
#
_cell.length_a   1.000
_cell.length_b   1.000
_cell.length_c   1.000
_cell.angle_alpha   90.00
_cell.angle_beta   90.00
_cell.angle_gamma   90.00
#
_symmetry.space_group_name_H-M   'P 1'
#
loop_
_entity.id
_entity.type
_entity.pdbx_description
1 polymer ?
#
loop_
_entity_poly.entity_id
_entity_poly.type
_entity_poly.pdbx_seq_one_letter_code
_entity_poly.pdbx_strand_id
1 'polypeptide(L)'
;MKLEDDKKKEELDRLMQEQRKVEDEKKEEEQRKEAISLEKASQVPDEPPEDYQGKVSRLRFRVAGGEVISRRFLASNSLRDMLNFLIARGFHIEDYKVLTTYPRRDVSSLDENSTLESLKLYPQETLILEER
;
A
#
# COMPACT_ATOMS: atom_id res chain seq x y z
N MET A 1 -10.89 -18.99 -48.96
CA MET A 1 -10.25 -20.11 -48.23
C MET A 1 -8.80 -19.81 -47.85
N LYS A 2 -7.76 -20.09 -48.65
CA LYS A 2 -6.35 -19.91 -48.19
C LYS A 2 -6.01 -18.51 -47.65
N LEU A 3 -6.45 -17.45 -48.35
CA LEU A 3 -6.17 -16.05 -47.96
C LEU A 3 -6.90 -15.62 -46.67
N GLU A 4 -8.02 -16.27 -46.33
CA GLU A 4 -8.77 -15.99 -45.09
C GLU A 4 -8.14 -16.71 -43.91
N ASP A 5 -7.59 -17.90 -44.12
CA ASP A 5 -6.88 -18.67 -43.10
C ASP A 5 -5.53 -18.02 -42.74
N ASP A 6 -4.80 -17.49 -43.73
CA ASP A 6 -3.55 -16.75 -43.51
C ASP A 6 -3.78 -15.46 -42.70
N LYS A 7 -4.84 -14.70 -43.01
CA LYS A 7 -5.22 -13.49 -42.26
C LYS A 7 -5.59 -13.80 -40.82
N LYS A 8 -6.36 -14.87 -40.58
CA LYS A 8 -6.74 -15.30 -39.23
C LYS A 8 -5.52 -15.72 -38.40
N LYS A 9 -4.53 -16.35 -39.03
CA LYS A 9 -3.30 -16.77 -38.37
C LYS A 9 -2.44 -15.57 -37.96
N GLU A 10 -2.28 -14.59 -38.84
CA GLU A 10 -1.55 -13.34 -38.55
C GLU A 10 -2.21 -12.54 -37.43
N GLU A 11 -3.54 -12.44 -37.44
CA GLU A 11 -4.30 -11.77 -36.37
C GLU A 11 -4.14 -12.49 -35.02
N LEU A 12 -4.21 -13.82 -35.01
CA LEU A 12 -4.00 -14.61 -33.79
C LEU A 12 -2.58 -14.45 -33.25
N ASP A 13 -1.56 -14.49 -34.11
CA ASP A 13 -0.15 -14.30 -33.71
C ASP A 13 0.07 -12.90 -33.11
N ARG A 14 -0.56 -11.87 -33.69
CA ARG A 14 -0.50 -10.51 -33.16
C ARG A 14 -1.18 -10.41 -31.79
N LEU A 15 -2.38 -10.98 -31.63
CA LEU A 15 -3.08 -10.98 -30.34
C LEU A 15 -2.28 -11.72 -29.26
N MET A 16 -1.65 -12.85 -29.59
CA MET A 16 -0.79 -13.58 -28.66
C MET A 16 0.45 -12.77 -28.27
N GLN A 17 1.07 -12.03 -29.20
CA GLN A 17 2.20 -11.16 -28.90
C GLN A 17 1.79 -9.97 -28.03
N GLU A 18 0.64 -9.35 -28.29
CA GLU A 18 0.10 -8.26 -27.48
C GLU A 18 -0.25 -8.75 -26.07
N GLN A 19 -0.88 -9.93 -25.93
CA GLN A 19 -1.15 -10.54 -24.62
C GLN A 19 0.13 -10.83 -23.83
N ARG A 20 1.14 -11.43 -24.46
CA ARG A 20 2.43 -11.69 -23.79
C ARG A 20 3.10 -10.43 -23.29
N LYS A 21 3.11 -9.35 -24.08
CA LYS A 21 3.66 -8.06 -23.65
C LYS A 21 2.94 -7.52 -22.41
N VAL A 22 1.61 -7.56 -22.40
CA VAL A 22 0.82 -7.10 -21.25
C VAL A 22 1.05 -7.99 -20.02
N GLU A 23 1.18 -9.30 -20.20
CA GLU A 23 1.49 -10.23 -19.11
C GLU A 23 2.90 -10.01 -18.54
N ASP A 24 3.90 -9.81 -19.40
CA ASP A 24 5.27 -9.53 -18.99
C ASP A 24 5.35 -8.19 -18.24
N GLU A 25 4.72 -7.13 -18.75
CA GLU A 25 4.66 -5.82 -18.09
C GLU A 25 3.99 -5.91 -16.70
N LYS A 26 2.86 -6.63 -16.59
CA LYS A 26 2.18 -6.85 -15.30
C LYS A 26 3.07 -7.60 -14.32
N LYS A 27 3.79 -8.61 -14.80
CA LYS A 27 4.66 -9.43 -13.96
C LYS A 27 5.87 -8.65 -13.48
N GLU A 28 6.46 -7.81 -14.32
CA GLU A 28 7.55 -6.91 -13.93
C GLU A 28 7.09 -5.88 -12.88
N GLU A 29 5.89 -5.32 -13.05
CA GLU A 29 5.31 -4.40 -12.06
C GLU A 29 5.06 -5.09 -10.71
N GLU A 30 4.48 -6.29 -10.72
CA GLU A 30 4.22 -7.08 -9.51
C GLU A 30 5.54 -7.40 -8.78
N GLN A 31 6.56 -7.86 -9.50
CA GLN A 31 7.88 -8.13 -8.93
C GLN A 31 8.53 -6.86 -8.35
N ARG A 32 8.37 -5.73 -9.00
CA ARG A 32 8.86 -4.44 -8.50
C ARG A 32 8.15 -4.07 -7.18
N LYS A 33 6.83 -4.22 -7.12
CA LYS A 33 6.02 -3.93 -5.92
C LYS A 33 6.38 -4.89 -4.78
N GLU A 34 6.56 -6.17 -5.05
CA GLU A 34 7.01 -7.15 -4.05
C GLU A 34 8.40 -6.82 -3.50
N ALA A 35 9.36 -6.47 -4.36
CA ALA A 35 10.70 -6.09 -3.94
C ALA A 35 10.68 -4.86 -3.01
N ILE A 36 9.88 -3.84 -3.35
CA ILE A 36 9.69 -2.66 -2.50
C ILE A 36 9.06 -3.06 -1.17
N SER A 37 8.04 -3.92 -1.18
CA SER A 37 7.36 -4.38 0.04
C SER A 37 8.32 -5.08 0.99
N LEU A 38 9.20 -5.94 0.46
CA LEU A 38 10.22 -6.64 1.25
C LEU A 38 11.25 -5.68 1.83
N GLU A 39 11.72 -4.71 1.04
CA GLU A 39 12.62 -3.67 1.52
C GLU A 39 11.98 -2.86 2.66
N LYS A 40 10.73 -2.44 2.48
CA LYS A 40 10.01 -1.65 3.51
C LYS A 40 9.72 -2.44 4.75
N ALA A 41 9.40 -3.74 4.65
CA ALA A 41 9.20 -4.60 5.82
C ALA A 41 10.39 -4.56 6.79
N SER A 42 11.63 -4.48 6.28
CA SER A 42 12.85 -4.38 7.09
C SER A 42 13.02 -3.03 7.81
N GLN A 43 12.35 -1.97 7.32
CA GLN A 43 12.41 -0.61 7.86
C GLN A 43 11.27 -0.32 8.84
N VAL A 44 10.31 -1.25 9.00
CA VAL A 44 9.17 -1.05 9.89
C VAL A 44 9.61 -1.28 11.34
N PRO A 45 9.42 -0.30 12.25
CA PRO A 45 9.81 -0.46 13.65
C PRO A 45 8.98 -1.54 14.35
N ASP A 46 9.58 -2.19 15.34
CA ASP A 46 8.89 -3.21 16.15
C ASP A 46 7.61 -2.67 16.79
N GLU A 47 6.59 -3.52 16.85
CA GLU A 47 5.32 -3.16 17.49
C GLU A 47 5.49 -3.08 19.03
N PRO A 48 5.13 -1.96 19.68
CA PRO A 48 5.19 -1.85 21.13
C PRO A 48 4.30 -2.90 21.82
N PRO A 49 4.74 -3.48 22.95
CA PRO A 49 3.95 -4.45 23.69
C PRO A 49 2.72 -3.80 24.35
N GLU A 50 1.77 -4.63 24.79
CA GLU A 50 0.47 -4.14 25.30
C GLU A 50 0.57 -3.41 26.64
N ASP A 51 1.52 -3.83 27.45
CA ASP A 51 1.84 -3.28 28.77
C ASP A 51 2.86 -2.13 28.71
N TYR A 52 3.23 -1.67 27.50
CA TYR A 52 4.14 -0.55 27.34
C TYR A 52 3.58 0.71 28.00
N GLN A 53 4.34 1.26 28.96
CA GLN A 53 3.92 2.38 29.80
C GLN A 53 4.08 3.77 29.13
N GLY A 54 4.70 3.83 27.95
CA GLY A 54 4.88 5.08 27.21
C GLY A 54 3.72 5.42 26.27
N LYS A 55 3.92 6.47 25.45
CA LYS A 55 2.90 6.92 24.49
C LYS A 55 2.81 5.98 23.29
N VAL A 56 1.70 5.28 23.15
CA VAL A 56 1.41 4.35 22.04
C VAL A 56 0.25 4.86 21.21
N SER A 57 0.41 4.86 19.89
CA SER A 57 -0.64 5.08 18.91
C SER A 57 -1.24 3.75 18.47
N ARG A 58 -2.54 3.56 18.66
CA ARG A 58 -3.32 2.40 18.22
C ARG A 58 -4.01 2.73 16.90
N LEU A 59 -3.45 2.29 15.79
CA LEU A 59 -3.99 2.61 14.46
C LEU A 59 -4.81 1.44 13.93
N ARG A 60 -5.97 1.76 13.35
CA ARG A 60 -6.78 0.82 12.56
C ARG A 60 -6.90 1.35 11.14
N PHE A 61 -6.58 0.53 10.16
CA PHE A 61 -6.66 0.83 8.74
C PHE A 61 -7.81 0.03 8.15
N ARG A 62 -8.82 0.72 7.63
CA ARG A 62 -9.99 0.11 6.98
C ARG A 62 -9.79 0.11 5.47
N VAL A 63 -9.75 -1.07 4.87
CA VAL A 63 -9.64 -1.23 3.41
C VAL A 63 -11.05 -1.20 2.79
N ALA A 64 -11.19 -0.59 1.62
CA ALA A 64 -12.39 -0.71 0.79
C ALA A 64 -12.56 -2.19 0.37
N GLY A 65 -13.34 -2.93 1.14
CA GLY A 65 -13.39 -4.41 1.08
C GLY A 65 -13.76 -5.03 2.43
N GLY A 66 -13.69 -4.24 3.51
CA GLY A 66 -14.15 -4.63 4.84
C GLY A 66 -13.06 -5.21 5.73
N GLU A 67 -11.86 -5.44 5.19
CA GLU A 67 -10.69 -5.78 5.99
C GLU A 67 -10.28 -4.62 6.88
N VAL A 68 -9.94 -4.93 8.14
CA VAL A 68 -9.40 -3.97 9.10
C VAL A 68 -8.06 -4.48 9.60
N ILE A 69 -7.00 -3.73 9.32
CA ILE A 69 -5.66 -4.00 9.79
C ILE A 69 -5.42 -3.13 11.02
N SER A 70 -4.96 -3.72 12.13
CA SER A 70 -4.62 -2.98 13.33
C SER A 70 -3.17 -3.15 13.70
N ARG A 71 -2.53 -2.08 14.17
CA ARG A 71 -1.16 -2.12 14.68
C ARG A 71 -0.89 -1.00 15.67
N ARG A 72 -0.03 -1.27 16.65
CA ARG A 72 0.54 -0.26 17.56
C ARG A 72 1.85 0.31 17.03
N PHE A 73 2.05 1.59 17.30
CA PHE A 73 3.30 2.32 17.06
C PHE A 73 3.61 3.17 18.28
N LEU A 74 4.87 3.53 18.48
CA LEU A 74 5.19 4.60 19.43
C LEU A 74 4.63 5.92 18.87
N ALA A 75 4.14 6.80 19.74
CA ALA A 75 3.64 8.10 19.30
C ALA A 75 4.74 8.97 18.66
N SER A 76 6.00 8.68 18.99
CA SER A 76 7.21 9.28 18.40
C SER A 76 7.63 8.67 17.07
N ASN A 77 7.04 7.55 16.63
CA ASN A 77 7.29 7.02 15.30
C ASN A 77 6.85 8.04 14.24
N SER A 78 7.53 8.00 13.11
CA SER A 78 7.27 8.89 11.99
C SER A 78 6.07 8.40 11.17
N LEU A 79 5.50 9.30 10.36
CA LEU A 79 4.54 8.92 9.34
C LEU A 79 5.16 7.92 8.34
N ARG A 80 6.44 8.07 8.01
CA ARG A 80 7.18 7.11 7.18
C ARG A 80 7.10 5.69 7.73
N ASP A 81 7.28 5.53 9.04
CA ASP A 81 7.23 4.21 9.69
C ASP A 81 5.87 3.53 9.48
N MET A 82 4.80 4.32 9.60
CA MET A 82 3.42 3.87 9.36
C MET A 82 3.18 3.54 7.88
N LEU A 83 3.66 4.38 6.94
CA LEU A 83 3.51 4.15 5.50
C LEU A 83 4.32 2.93 5.04
N ASN A 84 5.54 2.74 5.55
CA ASN A 84 6.35 1.55 5.31
C ASN A 84 5.63 0.27 5.75
N PHE A 85 4.91 0.33 6.87
CA PHE A 85 4.09 -0.81 7.32
C PHE A 85 2.97 -1.14 6.32
N LEU A 86 2.30 -0.14 5.78
CA LEU A 86 1.25 -0.32 4.78
C LEU A 86 1.81 -0.89 3.48
N ILE A 87 2.93 -0.35 3.00
CA ILE A 87 3.64 -0.85 1.81
C ILE A 87 4.05 -2.32 2.03
N ALA A 88 4.62 -2.65 3.18
CA ALA A 88 4.98 -4.03 3.53
C ALA A 88 3.78 -5.00 3.59
N ARG A 89 2.55 -4.46 3.73
CA ARG A 89 1.29 -5.22 3.68
C ARG A 89 0.65 -5.23 2.28
N GLY A 90 1.31 -4.68 1.26
CA GLY A 90 0.84 -4.61 -0.13
C GLY A 90 0.03 -3.35 -0.46
N PHE A 91 -0.10 -2.40 0.48
CA PHE A 91 -0.82 -1.14 0.24
C PHE A 91 0.18 -0.05 -0.17
N HIS A 92 0.57 -0.09 -1.44
CA HIS A 92 1.50 0.89 -2.01
C HIS A 92 0.87 2.28 -2.04
N ILE A 93 1.59 3.29 -1.55
CA ILE A 93 1.11 4.69 -1.53
C ILE A 93 0.89 5.30 -2.92
N GLU A 94 1.45 4.68 -3.96
CA GLU A 94 1.20 5.00 -5.39
C GLU A 94 -0.21 4.58 -5.83
N ASP A 95 -0.77 3.54 -5.20
CA ASP A 95 -2.09 2.97 -5.52
C ASP A 95 -3.15 3.39 -4.49
N TYR A 96 -2.75 3.75 -3.27
CA TYR A 96 -3.66 4.04 -2.15
C TYR A 96 -3.42 5.42 -1.53
N LYS A 97 -4.51 6.04 -1.07
CA LYS A 97 -4.53 7.17 -0.14
C LYS A 97 -4.82 6.66 1.26
N VAL A 98 -4.24 7.31 2.26
CA VAL A 98 -4.48 7.02 3.67
C VAL A 98 -5.22 8.19 4.29
N LEU A 99 -6.50 8.01 4.60
CA LEU A 99 -7.39 9.11 4.97
C LEU A 99 -7.82 9.02 6.43
N THR A 100 -7.84 10.14 7.16
CA THR A 100 -8.50 10.21 8.46
C THR A 100 -10.01 10.21 8.34
N THR A 101 -10.70 9.79 9.40
CA THR A 101 -12.17 9.81 9.44
C THR A 101 -12.72 11.22 9.67
N TYR A 102 -12.20 11.95 10.68
CA TYR A 102 -12.63 13.32 10.97
C TYR A 102 -11.54 14.17 11.66
N PRO A 103 -11.22 15.38 11.16
CA PRO A 103 -11.59 15.89 9.84
C PRO A 103 -10.98 14.99 8.75
N ARG A 104 -11.66 14.81 7.62
CA ARG A 104 -11.15 13.99 6.50
C ARG A 104 -9.95 14.70 5.87
N ARG A 105 -8.78 14.08 5.94
CA ARG A 105 -7.55 14.55 5.29
C ARG A 105 -6.73 13.36 4.81
N ASP A 106 -5.98 13.57 3.73
CA ASP A 106 -5.00 12.60 3.27
C ASP A 106 -3.72 12.75 4.09
N VAL A 107 -3.38 11.73 4.88
CA VAL A 107 -2.13 11.70 5.63
C VAL A 107 -0.97 11.17 4.79
N SER A 108 -1.23 10.44 3.70
CA SER A 108 -0.18 9.94 2.81
C SER A 108 0.54 11.04 2.03
N SER A 109 -0.05 12.24 1.96
CA SER A 109 0.54 13.42 1.32
C SER A 109 1.21 14.40 2.28
N LEU A 110 1.29 14.07 3.57
CA LEU A 110 1.92 14.93 4.59
C LEU A 110 3.42 14.67 4.70
N ASP A 111 4.11 15.49 5.50
CA ASP A 111 5.54 15.29 5.77
C ASP A 111 5.78 13.95 6.48
N GLU A 112 6.50 13.06 5.79
CA GLU A 112 6.83 11.72 6.26
C GLU A 112 7.65 11.71 7.54
N ASN A 113 8.41 12.78 7.83
CA ASN A 113 9.27 12.85 9.02
C ASN A 113 8.50 13.33 10.26
N SER A 114 7.26 13.81 10.09
CA SER A 114 6.41 14.21 11.20
C SER A 114 5.99 12.99 12.02
N THR A 115 5.91 13.15 13.35
CA THR A 115 5.54 12.06 14.24
C THR A 115 4.04 11.78 14.22
N LEU A 116 3.64 10.57 14.57
CA LEU A 116 2.22 10.23 14.71
C LEU A 116 1.52 11.13 15.74
N GLU A 117 2.22 11.54 16.81
CA GLU A 117 1.71 12.51 17.78
C GLU A 117 1.49 13.90 17.15
N SER A 118 2.47 14.46 16.44
CA SER A 118 2.34 15.80 15.85
C SER A 118 1.25 15.84 14.78
N LEU A 119 1.06 14.71 14.09
CA LEU A 119 -0.01 14.52 13.13
C LEU A 119 -1.37 14.29 13.79
N LYS A 120 -1.51 14.19 15.11
CA LYS A 120 -2.79 13.87 15.79
C LYS A 120 -3.32 12.47 15.43
N LEU A 121 -2.43 11.50 15.22
CA LEU A 121 -2.74 10.07 15.04
C LEU A 121 -2.58 9.26 16.35
N TYR A 122 -2.41 9.97 17.46
CA TYR A 122 -2.31 9.46 18.83
C TYR A 122 -3.54 9.93 19.64
N PRO A 123 -4.06 9.15 20.60
CA PRO A 123 -3.63 7.80 20.99
C PRO A 123 -4.28 6.68 20.19
N GLN A 124 -5.41 6.94 19.54
CA GLN A 124 -6.11 5.95 18.74
C GLN A 124 -6.77 6.64 17.55
N GLU A 125 -6.55 6.10 16.36
CA GLU A 125 -7.15 6.62 15.14
C GLU A 125 -7.63 5.51 14.23
N THR A 126 -8.63 5.82 13.41
CA THR A 126 -9.10 4.93 12.35
C THR A 126 -8.93 5.62 11.01
N LEU A 127 -8.03 5.06 10.22
CA LEU A 127 -7.65 5.49 8.90
C LEU A 127 -8.38 4.64 7.86
N ILE A 128 -8.71 5.25 6.72
CA ILE A 128 -9.37 4.61 5.59
C ILE A 128 -8.33 4.50 4.48
N LEU A 129 -8.13 3.30 3.95
CA LEU A 129 -7.34 3.03 2.76
C LEU A 129 -8.26 3.06 1.55
N GLU A 130 -8.04 4.04 0.68
CA GLU A 130 -8.85 4.30 -0.51
C GLU A 130 -7.94 4.18 -1.74
N GLU A 131 -8.32 3.35 -2.72
CA GLU A 131 -7.61 3.28 -4.00
C GLU A 131 -7.65 4.64 -4.72
N ARG A 132 -6.57 4.96 -5.44
CA ARG A 132 -6.37 6.25 -6.11
C ARG A 132 -7.17 6.39 -7.40
#